data_AF-D4CWD8-F1
#
_entry.id   AF-D4CWD8-F1
#
_cell.length_a   1.000
_cell.length_b   1.000
_cell.length_c   1.000
_cell.angle_alpha   90.00
_cell.angle_beta   90.00
_cell.angle_gamma   90.00
#
_symmetry.space_group_name_H-M   'P 1'
#
loop_
_entity.id
_entity.type
_entity.pdbx_description
1 polymer ?
#
loop_
_entity_poly.entity_id
_entity_poly.type
_entity_poly.pdbx_seq_one_letter_code
_entity_poly.pdbx_strand_id
1 'polypeptide(L)'
;MNEAKKWGYIYDKKLDMYIPNLPRLKKFTTIIFILLILSILSALILSFLDLSSYNKMKIFIYNAIVVFIFLILWISLLINTHYTEKTLKELNEMELSREFEIKALKRRIIPQMIVIVILLISGFTFEQKKLSFDYMLKIILIVGVCAYILYRDFSRLKNSYYSLNIKGNTIKIYYKNDEKEIITTEDINYVRFFALRRGKRGKERKPSLQLFDSEERILTEMTIEIIDYFRLIKYLKKYNVSIVDDYSWN
;
A
#
# COMPACT_ATOMS: atom_id res chain seq x y z
N MET A 1 13.81 -36.87 25.71
CA MET A 1 12.56 -36.17 26.07
C MET A 1 12.49 -34.92 25.22
N ASN A 2 11.40 -34.75 24.47
CA ASN A 2 11.27 -33.86 23.32
C ASN A 2 11.39 -32.36 23.65
N GLU A 3 12.34 -31.67 23.01
CA GLU A 3 12.24 -30.23 22.80
C GLU A 3 11.68 -29.96 21.40
N ALA A 4 10.37 -29.69 21.35
CA ALA A 4 9.73 -29.16 20.16
C ALA A 4 10.29 -27.76 19.89
N LYS A 5 11.15 -27.65 18.87
CA LYS A 5 11.72 -26.41 18.35
C LYS A 5 10.56 -25.47 17.98
N LYS A 6 10.28 -24.48 18.82
CA LYS A 6 9.19 -23.50 18.68
C LYS A 6 9.51 -22.46 17.60
N TRP A 7 9.34 -22.83 16.32
CA TRP A 7 9.50 -21.91 15.18
C TRP A 7 8.36 -20.86 15.03
N GLY A 8 7.39 -20.82 15.95
CA GLY A 8 6.17 -20.01 15.83
C GLY A 8 6.21 -18.56 16.37
N TYR A 9 7.17 -18.18 17.22
CA TYR A 9 7.00 -16.97 18.04
C TYR A 9 7.48 -15.65 17.42
N ILE A 10 8.45 -15.68 16.50
CA ILE A 10 8.94 -14.44 15.86
C ILE A 10 7.95 -13.95 14.80
N TYR A 11 7.15 -14.87 14.25
CA TYR A 11 6.18 -14.59 13.20
C TYR A 11 4.89 -13.98 13.75
N ASP A 12 4.44 -14.45 14.91
CA ASP A 12 3.15 -14.06 15.51
C ASP A 12 3.11 -12.56 15.87
N LYS A 13 4.08 -12.08 16.65
CA LYS A 13 4.07 -10.68 17.14
C LYS A 13 4.23 -9.62 16.05
N LYS A 14 4.97 -9.93 14.98
CA LYS A 14 5.22 -9.00 13.86
C LYS A 14 4.08 -9.04 12.85
N LEU A 15 3.56 -10.22 12.52
CA LEU A 15 2.38 -10.34 11.69
C LEU A 15 1.16 -9.71 12.38
N ASP A 16 1.00 -9.89 13.69
CA ASP A 16 -0.03 -9.21 14.51
C ASP A 16 0.03 -7.68 14.46
N MET A 17 1.20 -7.11 14.18
CA MET A 17 1.34 -5.66 13.99
C MET A 17 0.77 -5.20 12.64
N TYR A 18 0.81 -6.07 11.64
CA TYR A 18 0.32 -5.80 10.27
C TYR A 18 -1.07 -6.38 10.01
N ILE A 19 -1.53 -7.35 10.82
CA ILE A 19 -2.92 -7.81 10.88
C ILE A 19 -3.69 -6.75 11.67
N PRO A 20 -4.62 -6.01 11.03
CA PRO A 20 -5.42 -5.05 11.76
C PRO A 20 -6.30 -5.80 12.78
N ASN A 21 -6.30 -5.34 14.04
CA ASN A 21 -7.07 -5.97 15.10
C ASN A 21 -8.57 -5.77 14.87
N LEU A 22 -9.17 -6.69 14.12
CA LEU A 22 -10.57 -6.64 13.70
C LEU A 22 -11.53 -6.50 14.90
N PRO A 23 -11.38 -7.23 16.03
CA PRO A 23 -12.20 -7.01 17.22
C PRO A 23 -12.14 -5.59 17.78
N ARG A 24 -10.94 -4.99 17.87
CA ARG A 24 -10.77 -3.60 18.35
C ARG A 24 -11.37 -2.60 17.36
N LEU A 25 -11.14 -2.80 16.06
CA LEU A 25 -11.67 -1.93 15.02
C LEU A 25 -13.21 -1.95 15.02
N LYS A 26 -13.83 -3.14 15.12
CA LYS A 26 -15.29 -3.28 15.24
C LYS A 26 -15.83 -2.54 16.47
N LYS A 27 -15.21 -2.73 17.65
CA LYS A 27 -15.58 -1.99 18.87
C LYS A 27 -15.48 -0.47 18.68
N PHE A 28 -14.42 0.02 18.05
CA PHE A 28 -14.23 1.45 17.79
C PHE A 28 -15.28 2.00 16.80
N THR A 29 -15.57 1.27 15.72
CA THR A 29 -16.64 1.62 14.76
C THR A 29 -18.00 1.72 15.44
N THR A 30 -18.31 0.80 16.37
CA THR A 30 -19.56 0.86 17.17
C THR A 30 -19.61 2.09 18.06
N ILE A 31 -18.50 2.47 18.72
CA ILE A 31 -18.45 3.69 19.55
C ILE A 31 -18.69 4.94 18.71
N ILE A 32 -18.02 5.07 17.56
CA ILE A 32 -18.23 6.20 16.63
C ILE A 32 -19.67 6.25 16.12
N PHE A 33 -20.29 5.09 15.86
CA PHE A 33 -21.69 5.01 15.47
C PHE A 33 -22.65 5.53 16.55
N ILE A 34 -22.41 5.19 17.81
CA ILE A 34 -23.21 5.71 18.94
C ILE A 34 -23.07 7.24 19.05
N LEU A 35 -21.85 7.76 18.89
CA LEU A 35 -21.60 9.21 18.89
C LEU A 35 -22.30 9.91 17.72
N LEU A 36 -22.33 9.30 16.53
CA LEU A 36 -23.06 9.81 15.38
C LEU A 36 -24.57 9.92 15.67
N ILE A 37 -25.18 8.86 16.23
CA ILE A 37 -26.61 8.87 16.59
C ILE A 37 -26.90 9.98 17.61
N LEU A 38 -26.07 10.10 18.64
CA LEU A 38 -26.24 11.15 19.66
C LEU A 38 -26.14 12.55 19.06
N SER A 39 -25.21 12.75 18.13
CA SER A 39 -25.05 14.03 17.40
C SER A 39 -26.25 14.34 16.52
N ILE A 40 -26.85 13.33 15.87
CA ILE A 40 -28.06 13.49 15.05
C ILE A 40 -29.25 13.86 15.95
N LEU A 41 -29.41 13.18 17.08
CA LEU A 41 -30.48 13.48 18.04
C LEU A 41 -30.36 14.91 18.59
N SER A 42 -29.14 15.36 18.90
CA SER A 42 -28.87 16.74 19.30
C SER A 42 -29.22 17.75 18.19
N ALA A 43 -28.85 17.45 16.94
CA ALA A 43 -29.20 18.29 15.80
C ALA A 43 -30.72 18.36 15.57
N LEU A 44 -31.44 17.25 15.79
CA LEU A 44 -32.90 17.19 15.68
C LEU A 44 -33.57 18.07 16.73
N ILE A 45 -33.17 17.96 18.01
CA ILE A 45 -33.68 18.82 19.09
C ILE A 45 -33.42 20.30 18.76
N LEU A 46 -32.22 20.62 18.27
CA LEU A 46 -31.84 21.99 17.93
C LEU A 46 -32.61 22.54 16.73
N SER A 47 -33.09 21.69 15.82
CA SER A 47 -33.92 22.10 14.68
C SER A 47 -35.31 22.60 15.09
N PHE A 48 -35.79 22.21 16.27
CA PHE A 48 -37.05 22.70 16.86
C PHE A 48 -36.86 23.99 17.68
N LEU A 49 -35.63 24.43 17.95
CA LEU A 49 -35.40 25.71 18.60
C LEU A 49 -35.56 26.86 17.60
N ASP A 50 -36.18 27.95 18.05
CA ASP A 50 -36.30 29.18 17.26
C ASP A 50 -34.91 29.76 16.90
N LEU A 51 -34.60 29.75 15.61
CA LEU A 51 -33.33 30.18 14.99
C LEU A 51 -33.22 31.70 14.79
N SER A 52 -34.06 32.48 15.48
CA SER A 52 -34.15 33.94 15.38
C SER A 52 -32.87 34.71 15.76
N SER A 53 -31.95 34.09 16.51
CA SER A 53 -30.69 34.72 16.93
C SER A 53 -29.49 34.20 16.13
N TYR A 54 -28.61 35.12 15.73
CA TYR A 54 -27.32 34.81 15.08
C TYR A 54 -26.51 33.75 15.86
N ASN A 55 -26.49 33.81 17.19
CA ASN A 55 -25.78 32.84 18.02
C ASN A 55 -26.40 31.44 17.96
N LYS A 56 -27.74 31.35 17.93
CA LYS A 56 -28.45 30.07 17.81
C LYS A 56 -28.25 29.43 16.43
N MET A 57 -28.30 30.24 15.36
CA MET A 57 -27.98 29.80 14.01
C MET A 57 -26.55 29.26 13.89
N LYS A 58 -25.60 29.94 14.54
CA LYS A 58 -24.20 29.50 14.58
C LYS A 58 -24.04 28.13 15.28
N ILE A 59 -24.71 27.91 16.41
CA ILE A 59 -24.70 26.62 17.14
C ILE A 59 -25.33 25.50 16.28
N PHE A 60 -26.40 25.80 15.53
CA PHE A 60 -27.01 24.84 14.62
C PHE A 60 -26.07 24.41 13.50
N ILE A 61 -25.40 25.36 12.85
CA ILE A 61 -24.42 25.08 11.80
C ILE A 61 -23.24 24.24 12.34
N TYR A 62 -22.72 24.57 13.54
CA TYR A 62 -21.66 23.77 14.15
C TYR A 62 -22.10 22.33 14.44
N ASN A 63 -23.32 22.11 14.96
CA ASN A 63 -23.84 20.77 15.18
C ASN A 63 -23.99 19.98 13.88
N ALA A 64 -24.47 20.62 12.80
CA ALA A 64 -24.55 19.99 11.48
C ALA A 64 -23.17 19.54 10.99
N ILE A 65 -22.13 20.38 11.14
CA ILE A 65 -20.75 20.03 10.78
C ILE A 65 -20.26 18.82 11.59
N VAL A 66 -20.54 18.77 12.90
CA VAL A 66 -20.14 17.65 13.77
C VAL A 66 -20.80 16.33 13.34
N VAL A 67 -22.09 16.35 12.97
CA VAL A 67 -22.78 15.18 12.40
C VAL A 67 -22.07 14.69 11.14
N PHE A 68 -21.73 15.60 10.22
CA PHE A 68 -21.01 15.25 8.99
C PHE A 68 -19.62 14.65 9.26
N ILE A 69 -18.88 15.18 10.24
CA ILE A 69 -17.57 14.63 10.63
C ILE A 69 -17.71 13.20 11.15
N PHE A 70 -18.66 12.94 12.04
CA PHE A 70 -18.90 11.60 12.55
C PHE A 70 -19.37 10.63 11.46
N LEU A 71 -20.16 11.10 10.49
CA LEU A 71 -20.61 10.30 9.35
C LEU A 71 -19.41 9.86 8.48
N ILE A 72 -18.53 10.79 8.12
CA ILE A 72 -17.34 10.49 7.30
C ILE A 72 -16.40 9.52 8.04
N LEU A 73 -16.20 9.75 9.34
CA LEU A 73 -15.36 8.89 10.17
C LEU A 73 -15.94 7.47 10.26
N TRP A 74 -17.26 7.36 10.46
CA TRP A 74 -17.95 6.07 10.52
C TRP A 74 -17.84 5.30 9.20
N ILE A 75 -18.10 5.94 8.06
CA ILE A 75 -17.98 5.32 6.72
C ILE A 75 -16.55 4.85 6.48
N SER A 76 -15.56 5.67 6.84
CA SER A 76 -14.14 5.31 6.68
C SER A 76 -13.77 4.08 7.49
N LEU A 77 -14.24 3.99 8.74
CA LEU A 77 -14.04 2.84 9.61
C LEU A 77 -14.76 1.59 9.11
N LEU A 78 -15.95 1.74 8.53
CA LEU A 78 -16.72 0.64 7.95
C LEU A 78 -15.97 0.03 6.76
N ILE A 79 -15.49 0.87 5.82
CA ILE A 79 -14.68 0.45 4.68
C ILE A 79 -13.40 -0.25 5.16
N ASN A 80 -12.72 0.34 6.14
CA ASN A 80 -11.50 -0.23 6.69
C ASN A 80 -11.74 -1.60 7.35
N THR A 81 -12.85 -1.76 8.07
CA THR A 81 -13.26 -3.03 8.70
C THR A 81 -13.57 -4.09 7.63
N HIS A 82 -14.30 -3.72 6.58
CA HIS A 82 -14.61 -4.64 5.49
C HIS A 82 -13.36 -5.09 4.74
N TYR A 83 -12.46 -4.15 4.42
CA TYR A 83 -11.19 -4.47 3.78
C TYR A 83 -10.33 -5.38 4.66
N THR A 84 -10.21 -5.06 5.95
CA THR A 84 -9.51 -5.90 6.94
C THR A 84 -10.10 -7.32 7.01
N GLU A 85 -11.43 -7.44 7.06
CA GLU A 85 -12.10 -8.74 7.12
C GLU A 85 -11.87 -9.55 5.84
N LYS A 86 -11.89 -8.89 4.67
CA LYS A 86 -11.56 -9.51 3.40
C LYS A 86 -10.11 -10.01 3.38
N THR A 87 -9.16 -9.18 3.78
CA THR A 87 -7.73 -9.57 3.87
C THR A 87 -7.50 -10.72 4.84
N LEU A 88 -8.20 -10.73 5.99
CA LEU A 88 -8.15 -11.84 6.95
C LEU A 88 -8.76 -13.13 6.40
N LYS A 89 -9.89 -13.05 5.70
CA LYS A 89 -10.49 -14.20 5.01
C LYS A 89 -9.55 -14.75 3.94
N GLU A 90 -8.96 -13.90 3.11
CA GLU A 90 -7.96 -14.29 2.13
C GLU A 90 -6.76 -14.99 2.80
N LEU A 91 -6.26 -14.47 3.93
CA LEU A 91 -5.17 -15.11 4.69
C LEU A 91 -5.55 -16.48 5.27
N ASN A 92 -6.79 -16.66 5.74
CA ASN A 92 -7.28 -17.93 6.29
C ASN A 92 -7.57 -18.95 5.17
N GLU A 93 -8.24 -18.52 4.10
CA GLU A 93 -8.45 -19.33 2.89
C GLU A 93 -7.13 -19.71 2.23
N MET A 94 -6.06 -18.90 2.38
CA MET A 94 -4.70 -19.24 1.93
C MET A 94 -4.02 -20.35 2.74
N GLU A 95 -4.45 -20.61 3.97
CA GLU A 95 -4.04 -21.85 4.65
C GLU A 95 -4.65 -23.09 3.97
N LEU A 96 -5.76 -22.89 3.24
CA LEU A 96 -6.48 -23.92 2.51
C LEU A 96 -6.14 -23.96 1.00
N SER A 97 -5.87 -22.80 0.38
CA SER A 97 -5.64 -22.63 -1.05
C SER A 97 -4.21 -23.00 -1.40
N ARG A 98 -4.05 -23.98 -2.29
CA ARG A 98 -2.74 -24.44 -2.80
C ARG A 98 -2.13 -23.47 -3.82
N GLU A 99 -2.84 -22.39 -4.17
CA GLU A 99 -2.48 -21.45 -5.24
C GLU A 99 -2.69 -19.99 -4.80
N PHE A 100 -1.71 -19.12 -5.06
CA PHE A 100 -1.82 -17.67 -4.80
C PHE A 100 -0.93 -16.85 -5.74
N GLU A 101 -1.38 -15.63 -6.06
CA GLU A 101 -0.65 -14.69 -6.93
C GLU A 101 -0.04 -13.56 -6.11
N ILE A 102 1.24 -13.27 -6.32
CA ILE A 102 1.94 -12.10 -5.78
C ILE A 102 2.18 -11.11 -6.92
N LYS A 103 1.74 -9.87 -6.75
CA LYS A 103 1.99 -8.79 -7.71
C LYS A 103 3.09 -7.88 -7.20
N ALA A 104 3.94 -7.39 -8.09
CA ALA A 104 4.84 -6.31 -7.75
C ALA A 104 4.02 -5.08 -7.31
N LEU A 105 4.51 -4.39 -6.28
CA LEU A 105 3.90 -3.20 -5.74
C LEU A 105 3.74 -2.16 -6.84
N LYS A 106 2.49 -1.93 -7.25
CA LYS A 106 2.19 -0.93 -8.27
C LYS A 106 2.52 0.45 -7.70
N ARG A 107 3.66 1.00 -8.14
CA ARG A 107 4.08 2.33 -7.71
C ARG A 107 3.05 3.34 -8.21
N ARG A 108 2.36 4.04 -7.30
CA ARG A 108 1.45 5.12 -7.68
C ARG A 108 2.27 6.25 -8.30
N ILE A 109 2.10 6.48 -9.60
CA ILE A 109 2.70 7.59 -10.37
C ILE A 109 1.97 8.92 -10.08
N ILE A 110 0.78 8.82 -9.44
CA ILE A 110 -0.13 9.92 -9.12
C ILE A 110 0.55 11.10 -8.41
N PRO A 111 1.31 10.93 -7.29
CA PRO A 111 1.95 12.07 -6.63
C PRO A 111 3.03 12.76 -7.49
N GLN A 112 3.69 12.06 -8.41
CA GLN A 112 4.65 12.66 -9.33
C GLN A 112 3.98 13.41 -10.48
N MET A 113 2.86 12.89 -11.01
CA MET A 113 2.03 13.62 -11.99
C MET A 113 1.53 14.94 -11.41
N ILE A 114 1.15 14.95 -10.13
CA ILE A 114 0.75 16.18 -9.43
C ILE A 114 1.89 17.21 -9.40
N VAL A 115 3.14 16.80 -9.15
CA VAL A 115 4.31 17.70 -9.17
C VAL A 115 4.58 18.25 -10.57
N ILE A 116 4.46 17.43 -11.62
CA ILE A 116 4.62 17.86 -13.02
C ILE A 116 3.55 18.88 -13.39
N VAL A 117 2.30 18.64 -13.00
CA VAL A 117 1.18 19.58 -13.23
C VAL A 117 1.42 20.90 -12.50
N ILE A 118 1.89 20.88 -11.24
CA ILE A 118 2.25 22.10 -10.50
C ILE A 118 3.39 22.86 -11.19
N LEU A 119 4.43 22.17 -11.67
CA LEU A 119 5.54 22.79 -12.42
C LEU A 119 5.07 23.43 -13.73
N LEU A 120 4.21 22.75 -14.49
CA LEU A 120 3.64 23.28 -15.72
C LEU A 120 2.75 24.50 -15.46
N ILE A 121 1.90 24.46 -14.44
CA ILE A 121 1.08 25.60 -14.03
C ILE A 121 1.97 26.76 -13.58
N SER A 122 3.01 26.49 -12.76
CA SER A 122 3.94 27.53 -12.28
C SER A 122 4.73 28.20 -13.42
N GLY A 123 5.08 27.44 -14.46
CA GLY A 123 5.70 27.96 -15.67
C GLY A 123 4.74 28.81 -16.51
N PHE A 124 3.44 28.53 -16.46
CA PHE A 124 2.39 29.26 -17.16
C PHE A 124 1.94 30.54 -16.43
N THR A 125 2.10 30.59 -15.10
CA THR A 125 1.74 31.75 -14.26
C THR A 125 2.76 32.90 -14.32
N PHE A 126 3.94 32.67 -14.90
CA PHE A 126 4.94 33.73 -15.09
C PHE A 126 4.57 34.60 -16.32
N GLU A 127 3.88 35.71 -16.02
CA GLU A 127 3.60 36.87 -16.87
C GLU A 127 3.29 36.62 -18.36
N GLN A 128 2.00 36.66 -18.72
CA GLN A 128 1.50 36.67 -20.09
C GLN A 128 1.79 37.98 -20.88
N LYS A 129 2.73 38.82 -20.45
CA LYS A 129 2.89 40.17 -20.99
C LYS A 129 3.82 40.31 -22.19
N LYS A 130 4.62 39.29 -22.56
CA LYS A 130 5.28 39.21 -23.88
C LYS A 130 5.90 37.84 -24.13
N LEU A 131 5.56 37.22 -25.26
CA LEU A 131 6.20 35.99 -25.75
C LEU A 131 7.60 36.30 -26.28
N SER A 132 8.57 36.52 -25.37
CA SER A 132 9.97 36.78 -25.72
C SER A 132 10.73 35.46 -25.97
N PHE A 133 11.82 35.51 -26.75
CA PHE A 133 12.72 34.37 -26.99
C PHE A 133 13.24 33.77 -25.67
N ASP A 134 13.55 34.60 -24.68
CA ASP A 134 13.95 34.17 -23.33
C ASP A 134 12.86 33.35 -22.61
N TYR A 135 11.59 33.65 -22.86
CA TYR A 135 10.47 32.92 -22.28
C TYR A 135 10.28 31.55 -22.94
N MET A 136 10.44 31.48 -24.27
CA MET A 136 10.42 30.22 -25.01
C MET A 136 11.54 29.28 -24.56
N LEU A 137 12.75 29.80 -24.32
CA LEU A 137 13.87 29.02 -23.77
C LEU A 137 13.57 28.47 -22.37
N LYS A 138 12.95 29.28 -21.49
CA LYS A 138 12.56 28.83 -20.14
C LYS A 138 11.50 27.71 -20.18
N ILE A 139 10.51 27.80 -21.06
CA ILE A 139 9.52 26.74 -21.25
C ILE A 139 10.20 25.45 -21.74
N ILE A 140 11.07 25.54 -22.74
CA ILE A 140 11.79 24.38 -23.28
C ILE A 140 12.63 23.71 -22.18
N LEU A 141 13.27 24.50 -21.30
CA LEU A 141 14.05 23.97 -20.18
C LEU A 141 13.17 23.27 -19.14
N ILE A 142 12.00 23.84 -18.80
CA ILE A 142 11.01 23.20 -17.89
C ILE A 142 10.49 21.90 -18.49
N VAL A 143 10.13 21.89 -19.78
CA VAL A 143 9.66 20.70 -20.49
C VAL A 143 10.76 19.63 -20.53
N GLY A 144 12.02 20.02 -20.75
CA GLY A 144 13.16 19.10 -20.70
C GLY A 144 13.36 18.45 -19.34
N VAL A 145 13.24 19.22 -18.24
CA VAL A 145 13.30 18.70 -16.87
C VAL A 145 12.13 17.76 -16.57
N CYS A 146 10.91 18.13 -16.98
CA CYS A 146 9.73 17.27 -16.84
C CYS A 146 9.88 15.95 -17.61
N ALA A 147 10.37 16.01 -18.85
CA ALA A 147 10.64 14.83 -19.67
C ALA A 147 11.70 13.90 -19.04
N TYR A 148 12.78 14.47 -18.48
CA TYR A 148 13.80 13.69 -17.77
C TYR A 148 13.24 13.00 -16.51
N ILE A 149 12.42 13.70 -15.72
CA ILE A 149 11.76 13.13 -14.54
C ILE A 149 10.85 11.97 -14.94
N LEU A 150 10.04 12.16 -15.99
CA LEU A 150 9.17 11.11 -16.56
C LEU A 150 9.97 9.91 -17.05
N TYR A 151 11.02 10.12 -17.84
CA TYR A 151 11.87 9.05 -18.37
C TYR A 151 12.50 8.20 -17.25
N ARG A 152 13.07 8.86 -16.23
CA ARG A 152 13.66 8.20 -15.07
C ARG A 152 12.63 7.40 -14.25
N ASP A 153 11.39 7.86 -14.20
CA ASP A 153 10.33 7.14 -13.50
C ASP A 153 9.80 5.96 -14.33
N PHE A 154 9.68 6.11 -15.65
CA PHE A 154 9.30 5.02 -16.56
C PHE A 154 10.31 3.87 -16.55
N SER A 155 11.62 4.16 -16.59
CA SER A 155 12.65 3.12 -16.52
C SER A 155 12.59 2.30 -15.22
N ARG A 156 12.12 2.92 -14.12
CA ARG A 156 11.94 2.26 -12.83
C ARG A 156 10.62 1.49 -12.70
N LEU A 157 9.66 1.68 -13.60
CA LEU A 157 8.42 0.89 -13.64
C LEU A 157 8.64 -0.52 -14.20
N LYS A 158 9.77 -0.78 -14.87
CA LYS A 158 10.09 -2.11 -15.43
C LYS A 158 9.93 -3.23 -14.39
N ASN A 159 10.31 -3.00 -13.14
CA ASN A 159 10.22 -4.01 -12.07
C ASN A 159 8.83 -4.09 -11.40
N SER A 160 7.87 -3.23 -11.81
CA SER A 160 6.49 -3.24 -11.31
C SER A 160 5.52 -4.05 -12.17
N TYR A 161 5.99 -4.54 -13.32
CA TYR A 161 5.21 -5.39 -14.23
C TYR A 161 5.40 -6.89 -13.97
N TYR A 162 6.24 -7.26 -12.99
CA TYR A 162 6.41 -8.65 -12.59
C TYR A 162 5.27 -9.11 -11.67
N SER A 163 4.79 -10.32 -11.89
CA SER A 163 3.96 -11.04 -10.93
C SER A 163 4.42 -12.50 -10.85
N LEU A 164 4.18 -13.11 -9.69
CA LEU A 164 4.48 -14.51 -9.43
C LEU A 164 3.16 -15.23 -9.19
N ASN A 165 2.89 -16.28 -9.96
CA ASN A 165 1.79 -17.18 -9.68
C ASN A 165 2.36 -18.48 -9.10
N ILE A 166 1.99 -18.77 -7.87
CA ILE A 166 2.52 -19.89 -7.12
C ILE A 166 1.44 -20.98 -7.08
N LYS A 167 1.78 -22.17 -7.56
CA LYS A 167 0.90 -23.34 -7.59
C LYS A 167 1.68 -24.58 -7.16
N GLY A 168 1.42 -25.06 -5.95
CA GLY A 168 2.18 -26.19 -5.40
C GLY A 168 3.69 -25.91 -5.38
N ASN A 169 4.51 -26.79 -5.95
CA ASN A 169 5.97 -26.60 -6.06
C ASN A 169 6.39 -25.76 -7.29
N THR A 170 5.46 -25.20 -8.05
CA THR A 170 5.76 -24.40 -9.25
C THR A 170 5.56 -22.91 -8.99
N ILE A 171 6.52 -22.10 -9.41
CA ILE A 171 6.46 -20.64 -9.43
C ILE A 171 6.51 -20.20 -10.90
N LYS A 172 5.41 -19.62 -11.37
CA LYS A 172 5.35 -18.99 -12.70
C LYS A 172 5.67 -17.50 -12.57
N ILE A 173 6.66 -17.04 -13.33
CA ILE A 173 7.03 -15.63 -13.42
C ILE A 173 6.34 -15.04 -14.64
N TYR A 174 5.53 -14.01 -14.41
CA TYR A 174 4.92 -13.20 -15.47
C TYR A 174 5.61 -11.85 -15.56
N TYR A 175 5.75 -11.33 -16.78
CA TYR A 175 6.14 -9.95 -17.04
C TYR A 175 5.10 -9.31 -17.95
N LYS A 176 4.50 -8.20 -17.52
CA LYS A 176 3.45 -7.50 -18.29
C LYS A 176 2.27 -8.43 -18.67
N ASN A 177 1.95 -9.38 -17.78
CA ASN A 177 0.95 -10.44 -17.96
C ASN A 177 1.31 -11.53 -18.97
N ASP A 178 2.49 -11.48 -19.59
CA ASP A 178 3.01 -12.54 -20.44
C ASP A 178 3.81 -13.52 -19.58
N GLU A 179 3.62 -14.83 -19.77
CA GLU A 179 4.38 -15.87 -19.08
C GLU A 179 5.83 -15.80 -19.57
N LYS A 180 6.76 -15.55 -18.64
CA LYS A 180 8.18 -15.42 -18.96
C LYS A 180 8.90 -16.74 -18.70
N GLU A 181 8.65 -17.34 -17.54
CA GLU A 181 9.41 -18.47 -17.06
C GLU A 181 8.62 -19.27 -16.02
N ILE A 182 8.79 -20.60 -16.01
CA ILE A 182 8.24 -21.50 -14.99
C ILE A 182 9.42 -22.15 -14.29
N ILE A 183 9.48 -22.01 -12.97
CA ILE A 183 10.55 -22.57 -12.13
C ILE A 183 9.91 -23.48 -11.09
N THR A 184 10.56 -24.61 -10.80
CA THR A 184 10.16 -25.44 -9.65
C THR A 184 10.92 -25.00 -8.41
N THR A 185 10.36 -25.21 -7.23
CA THR A 185 11.03 -24.84 -5.97
C THR A 185 12.36 -25.56 -5.75
N GLU A 186 12.59 -26.68 -6.44
CA GLU A 186 13.83 -27.46 -6.39
C GLU A 186 14.97 -26.79 -7.17
N ASP A 187 14.64 -26.04 -8.22
CA ASP A 187 15.60 -25.31 -9.06
C ASP A 187 16.02 -23.97 -8.44
N ILE A 188 15.37 -23.56 -7.35
CA ILE A 188 15.66 -22.30 -6.66
C ILE A 188 16.81 -22.53 -5.67
N ASN A 189 17.93 -21.85 -5.89
CA ASN A 189 19.06 -21.89 -4.97
C ASN A 189 18.71 -21.19 -3.64
N TYR A 190 18.37 -19.90 -3.72
CA TYR A 190 17.89 -19.14 -2.58
C TYR A 190 17.04 -17.95 -3.00
N VAL A 191 16.27 -17.46 -2.04
CA VAL A 191 15.46 -16.25 -2.19
C VAL A 191 15.97 -15.19 -1.23
N ARG A 192 16.27 -14.00 -1.76
CA ARG A 192 16.75 -12.87 -0.97
C ARG A 192 15.65 -11.84 -0.76
N PHE A 193 15.42 -11.46 0.50
CA PHE A 193 14.58 -10.34 0.88
C PHE A 193 15.43 -9.20 1.41
N PHE A 194 15.18 -7.98 0.96
CA PHE A 194 15.86 -6.78 1.44
C PHE A 194 14.96 -5.56 1.35
N ALA A 195 15.34 -4.46 2.00
CA ALA A 195 14.72 -3.17 1.76
C ALA A 195 15.64 -2.30 0.89
N LEU A 196 15.14 -1.77 -0.23
CA LEU A 196 15.83 -0.70 -0.95
C LEU A 196 16.10 0.47 0.03
N ARG A 197 17.38 0.83 0.23
CA ARG A 197 17.80 1.96 1.08
C ARG A 197 17.21 3.26 0.52
N ARG A 198 16.01 3.64 0.98
CA ARG A 198 15.53 5.02 0.85
C ARG A 198 15.89 5.80 2.10
N GLY A 199 16.75 6.80 1.91
CA GLY A 199 17.11 7.77 2.92
C GLY A 199 15.88 8.51 3.44
N LYS A 200 15.52 8.22 4.70
CA LYS A 200 15.10 9.12 5.78
C LYS A 200 14.58 8.23 6.92
N ARG A 201 15.14 8.40 8.13
CA ARG A 201 14.68 7.72 9.36
C ARG A 201 13.16 7.90 9.50
N GLY A 202 12.41 6.81 9.72
CA GLY A 202 10.98 6.87 10.09
C GLY A 202 9.94 6.54 9.01
N LYS A 203 10.31 6.23 7.76
CA LYS A 203 9.34 5.67 6.79
C LYS A 203 9.44 4.14 6.76
N GLU A 204 8.28 3.47 6.87
CA GLU A 204 8.17 2.02 6.66
C GLU A 204 8.79 1.62 5.32
N ARG A 205 9.76 0.71 5.38
CA ARG A 205 10.44 0.20 4.19
C ARG A 205 9.59 -0.90 3.59
N LYS A 206 9.36 -0.87 2.28
CA LYS A 206 8.67 -1.96 1.59
C LYS A 206 9.68 -3.08 1.28
N PRO A 207 9.30 -4.35 1.44
CA PRO A 207 10.17 -5.48 1.13
C PRO A 207 10.38 -5.59 -0.39
N SER A 208 11.61 -5.88 -0.76
CA SER A 208 12.05 -6.24 -2.11
C SER A 208 12.54 -7.68 -2.11
N LEU A 209 12.22 -8.39 -3.19
CA LEU A 209 12.48 -9.80 -3.41
C LEU A 209 13.45 -9.94 -4.60
N GLN A 210 14.45 -10.79 -4.45
CA GLN A 210 15.28 -11.32 -5.54
C GLN A 210 15.21 -12.85 -5.51
N LEU A 211 14.96 -13.45 -6.67
CA LEU A 211 14.91 -14.91 -6.84
C LEU A 211 16.13 -15.37 -7.63
N PHE A 212 16.90 -16.29 -7.05
CA PHE A 212 18.13 -16.83 -7.63
C PHE A 212 17.94 -18.28 -8.08
N ASP A 213 18.34 -18.54 -9.32
CA ASP A 213 18.45 -19.89 -9.88
C ASP A 213 19.60 -20.67 -9.23
N SER A 214 19.61 -21.98 -9.42
CA SER A 214 20.74 -22.91 -9.20
C SER A 214 22.09 -22.37 -9.71
N GLU A 215 22.10 -21.65 -10.83
CA GLU A 215 23.29 -20.99 -11.41
C GLU A 215 23.60 -19.59 -10.84
N GLU A 216 22.99 -19.20 -9.71
CA GLU A 216 23.13 -17.87 -9.09
C GLU A 216 22.71 -16.67 -9.97
N ARG A 217 21.94 -16.94 -11.04
CA ARG A 217 21.39 -15.90 -11.90
C ARG A 217 20.13 -15.28 -11.28
N ILE A 218 20.00 -13.97 -11.36
CA ILE A 218 18.80 -13.24 -10.89
C ILE A 218 17.67 -13.45 -11.91
N LEU A 219 16.67 -14.26 -11.54
CA LEU A 219 15.51 -14.56 -12.37
C LEU A 219 14.48 -13.43 -12.33
N THR A 220 14.26 -12.88 -11.13
CA THR A 220 13.40 -11.71 -10.95
C THR A 220 13.82 -10.85 -9.77
N GLU A 221 13.54 -9.55 -9.89
CA GLU A 221 13.63 -8.59 -8.80
C GLU A 221 12.36 -7.73 -8.77
N MET A 222 11.64 -7.75 -7.66
CA MET A 222 10.42 -6.96 -7.48
C MET A 222 10.22 -6.48 -6.05
N THR A 223 9.61 -5.31 -5.90
CA THR A 223 9.14 -4.83 -4.58
C THR A 223 7.73 -5.36 -4.36
N ILE A 224 7.45 -5.91 -3.18
CA ILE A 224 6.18 -6.57 -2.87
C ILE A 224 5.47 -5.91 -1.67
N GLU A 225 4.20 -6.26 -1.47
CA GLU A 225 3.51 -5.85 -0.25
C GLU A 225 4.04 -6.61 0.97
N ILE A 226 3.89 -6.00 2.16
CA ILE A 226 4.32 -6.62 3.42
C ILE A 226 3.57 -7.93 3.67
N ILE A 227 2.27 -7.96 3.32
CA ILE A 227 1.45 -9.16 3.41
C ILE A 227 1.99 -10.26 2.48
N ASP A 228 2.35 -9.92 1.24
CA ASP A 228 2.91 -10.87 0.27
C ASP A 228 4.30 -11.37 0.65
N TYR A 229 5.12 -10.54 1.29
CA TYR A 229 6.39 -10.95 1.89
C TYR A 229 6.19 -12.08 2.92
N PHE A 230 5.21 -11.90 3.83
CA PHE A 230 4.86 -12.94 4.79
C PHE A 230 4.33 -14.20 4.08
N ARG A 231 3.42 -14.06 3.12
CA ARG A 231 2.91 -15.20 2.32
C ARG A 231 4.04 -16.00 1.68
N LEU A 232 5.00 -15.32 1.07
CA LEU A 232 6.11 -15.95 0.38
C LEU A 232 7.08 -16.66 1.35
N ILE A 233 7.38 -16.07 2.51
CA ILE A 233 8.20 -16.74 3.53
C ILE A 233 7.57 -18.05 4.02
N LYS A 234 6.25 -18.08 4.28
CA LYS A 234 5.56 -19.32 4.71
C LYS A 234 5.64 -20.40 3.64
N TYR A 235 5.44 -20.00 2.38
CA TYR A 235 5.54 -20.88 1.22
C TYR A 235 6.95 -21.47 1.05
N LEU A 236 7.99 -20.63 1.01
CA LEU A 236 9.37 -21.06 0.81
C LEU A 236 9.84 -22.02 1.92
N LYS A 237 9.45 -21.76 3.17
CA LYS A 237 9.71 -22.66 4.30
C LYS A 237 9.05 -24.04 4.14
N LYS A 238 7.83 -24.09 3.59
CA LYS A 238 7.12 -25.36 3.34
C LYS A 238 7.84 -26.24 2.33
N TYR A 239 8.49 -25.64 1.33
CA TYR A 239 9.28 -26.33 0.31
C TYR A 239 10.78 -26.38 0.61
N ASN A 240 11.19 -26.03 1.83
CA ASN A 240 12.58 -26.06 2.30
C ASN A 240 13.57 -25.26 1.42
N VAL A 241 13.10 -24.19 0.78
CA VAL A 241 13.94 -23.29 -0.03
C VAL A 241 14.80 -22.43 0.88
N SER A 242 16.06 -22.19 0.51
CA SER A 242 16.97 -21.31 1.26
C SER A 242 16.50 -19.85 1.21
N ILE A 243 16.48 -19.17 2.36
CA ILE A 243 16.01 -17.78 2.47
C ILE A 243 17.11 -16.93 3.11
N VAL A 244 17.50 -15.86 2.40
CA VAL A 244 18.40 -14.81 2.91
C VAL A 244 17.55 -13.57 3.20
N ASP A 245 17.27 -13.30 4.48
CA ASP A 245 16.35 -12.22 4.87
C ASP A 245 17.07 -11.02 5.50
N ASP A 246 17.62 -10.15 4.64
CA ASP A 246 18.20 -8.85 5.01
C ASP A 246 17.13 -7.78 5.29
N TYR A 247 15.85 -8.07 5.00
CA TYR A 247 14.73 -7.20 5.34
C TYR A 247 14.32 -7.37 6.81
N SER A 248 14.51 -8.57 7.36
CA SER A 248 14.17 -8.87 8.74
C SER A 248 14.85 -7.87 9.68
N TRP A 249 14.01 -7.13 10.41
CA TRP A 249 14.46 -6.22 11.45
C TRP A 249 15.03 -7.06 12.61
N ASN A 250 16.35 -7.19 12.66
CA ASN A 250 17.10 -7.44 13.89
C ASN A 250 17.23 -6.14 14.68
#